data_AF-R1D1D6-F1
#
_entry.id   AF-R1D1D6-F1
#
_cell.length_a   1.000
_cell.length_b   1.000
_cell.length_c   1.000
_cell.angle_alpha   90.00
_cell.angle_beta   90.00
_cell.angle_gamma   90.00
#
_symmetry.space_group_name_H-M   'P 1'
#
loop_
_entity.id
_entity.type
_entity.pdbx_description
1 polymer ?
#
loop_
_entity_poly.entity_id
_entity_poly.type
_entity_poly.pdbx_seq_one_letter_code
_entity_poly.pdbx_strand_id
1 'polypeptide(L)'
;VSGVLTILCNHTFHNDCLRQWDDPSCPVCRHVSGGVEESATSCEICGTGASLWICLVCGHVGCGRYGCGAGVIHNERTGHNFAMELGSQRVWDYAADGY
;
A
#
# COMPACT_ATOMS: atom_id res chain seq x y z
N VAL A 1 31.62 18.16 2.09
CA VAL A 1 30.60 18.48 3.11
C VAL A 1 29.58 17.36 3.07
N SER A 2 29.50 16.52 4.12
CA SER A 2 28.48 15.46 4.17
C SER A 2 27.14 16.13 4.47
N GLY A 3 26.35 16.35 3.42
CA GLY A 3 25.03 16.96 3.53
C GLY A 3 24.08 16.05 4.30
N VAL A 4 23.19 16.66 5.08
CA VAL A 4 22.03 15.96 5.64
C VAL A 4 20.84 16.12 4.69
N LEU A 5 20.04 15.06 4.56
CA LEU A 5 18.83 15.04 3.77
C LEU A 5 17.65 14.68 4.68
N THR A 6 16.59 15.47 4.63
CA THR A 6 15.30 15.15 5.24
C THR A 6 14.36 14.63 4.16
N ILE A 7 13.77 13.45 4.39
CA ILE A 7 12.85 12.79 3.43
C ILE A 7 11.38 12.97 3.86
N LEU A 8 10.43 12.48 3.06
CA LEU A 8 8.99 12.76 3.18
C LEU A 8 8.34 12.42 4.54
N CYS A 9 8.90 11.45 5.26
CA CYS A 9 8.46 11.10 6.62
C CYS A 9 9.11 11.95 7.73
N ASN A 10 9.81 13.03 7.36
CA ASN A 10 10.48 13.98 8.27
C ASN A 10 11.65 13.38 9.08
N HIS A 11 12.19 12.24 8.66
CA HIS A 11 13.45 11.70 9.18
C HIS A 11 14.65 12.26 8.40
N THR A 12 15.75 12.51 9.11
CA THR A 12 16.95 13.16 8.56
C THR A 12 18.16 12.23 8.63
N PHE A 13 18.91 12.13 7.53
CA PHE A 13 20.04 11.21 7.38
C PHE A 13 21.24 11.91 6.75
N HIS A 14 22.46 11.42 7.00
CA HIS A 14 23.60 11.78 6.14
C HIS A 14 23.36 11.24 4.73
N ASN A 15 23.52 12.07 3.71
CA ASN A 15 23.31 11.72 2.32
C ASN A 15 24.13 10.47 1.92
N ASP A 16 25.40 10.42 2.33
CA ASP A 16 26.31 9.31 2.03
C ASP A 16 25.89 7.99 2.70
N CYS A 17 25.25 8.05 3.88
CA CYS A 17 24.73 6.87 4.57
C CYS A 17 23.42 6.40 3.94
N LEU A 18 22.53 7.33 3.57
CA LEU A 18 21.26 6.99 2.94
C LEU A 18 21.46 6.40 1.54
N ARG A 19 22.49 6.81 0.80
CA ARG A 19 22.85 6.23 -0.52
C ARG A 19 23.30 4.77 -0.46
N GLN A 20 23.76 4.30 0.69
CA GLN A 20 24.15 2.90 0.89
C GLN A 20 22.95 2.01 1.22
N TRP A 21 21.79 2.62 1.49
CA TRP A 21 20.55 1.90 1.71
C TRP A 21 19.94 1.54 0.34
N ASP A 22 19.76 0.24 0.10
CA ASP A 22 19.39 -0.32 -1.20
C ASP A 22 17.88 -0.22 -1.52
N ASP A 23 17.07 0.14 -0.51
CA ASP A 23 15.62 0.16 -0.59
C ASP A 23 15.08 1.61 -0.51
N PRO A 24 14.02 1.98 -1.27
CA PRO A 24 13.49 3.35 -1.25
C PRO A 24 12.76 3.72 0.07
N SER A 25 12.65 2.82 1.04
CA SER A 25 12.02 3.10 2.32
C SER A 25 12.91 3.83 3.31
N CYS A 26 12.28 4.61 4.18
CA CYS A 26 12.90 5.20 5.33
C CYS A 26 13.43 4.10 6.27
N PRO A 27 14.73 4.10 6.63
CA PRO A 27 15.29 3.13 7.58
C PRO A 27 14.64 3.14 8.96
N VAL A 28 13.95 4.23 9.34
CA VAL A 28 13.30 4.39 10.65
C VAL A 28 11.86 3.91 10.64
N CYS A 29 11.04 4.43 9.72
CA CYS A 29 9.59 4.18 9.72
C CYS A 29 9.07 3.40 8.51
N ARG A 30 9.95 2.95 7.60
CA ARG A 30 9.61 2.24 6.37
C ARG A 30 8.72 3.00 5.38
N HIS A 31 8.56 4.32 5.55
CA HIS A 31 7.90 5.15 4.54
C HIS A 31 8.70 5.17 3.24
N VAL A 32 8.12 4.68 2.15
CA VAL A 32 8.75 4.62 0.82
C VAL A 32 8.81 6.04 0.22
N SER A 33 10.03 6.56 0.04
CA SER A 33 10.28 7.86 -0.56
C SER A 33 10.46 7.70 -2.06
N GLY A 34 9.40 8.02 -2.77
CA GLY A 34 9.25 7.74 -4.19
C GLY A 34 7.78 7.47 -4.36
N GLY A 35 7.09 8.29 -5.16
CA GLY A 35 5.70 8.05 -5.48
C GLY A 35 5.56 6.58 -5.81
N VAL A 36 4.63 5.92 -5.12
CA VAL A 36 4.16 4.58 -5.48
C VAL A 36 4.22 4.54 -6.99
N GLU A 37 5.10 3.73 -7.58
CA GLU A 37 4.99 3.54 -9.02
C GLU A 37 3.52 3.27 -9.26
N GLU A 38 2.91 3.87 -10.28
CA GLU A 38 1.53 3.57 -10.74
C GLU A 38 1.36 2.09 -11.16
N SER A 39 2.24 1.22 -10.70
CA SER A 39 2.21 -0.22 -10.77
C SER A 39 1.15 -0.74 -9.80
N ALA A 40 -0.03 -0.99 -10.38
CA ALA A 40 -1.21 -1.66 -9.83
C ALA A 40 -2.34 -0.79 -9.25
N THR A 41 -2.66 0.34 -9.88
CA THR A 41 -3.98 1.01 -9.66
C THR A 41 -5.09 0.37 -10.50
N SER A 42 -5.11 -0.95 -10.59
CA SER A 42 -6.23 -1.67 -11.18
C SER A 42 -6.44 -3.01 -10.50
N CYS A 43 -7.67 -3.48 -10.56
CA CYS A 43 -8.01 -4.81 -10.07
C CYS A 43 -7.29 -5.88 -10.90
N GLU A 44 -6.56 -6.77 -10.24
CA GLU A 44 -5.82 -7.85 -10.91
C GLU A 44 -6.71 -8.84 -11.69
N ILE A 45 -8.02 -8.86 -11.41
CA ILE A 45 -8.99 -9.77 -12.04
C ILE A 45 -9.71 -9.13 -13.23
N CYS A 46 -10.23 -7.91 -13.07
CA CYS A 46 -11.06 -7.27 -14.11
C CYS A 46 -10.47 -6.00 -14.71
N GLY A 47 -9.32 -5.52 -14.21
CA GLY A 47 -8.63 -4.34 -14.71
C GLY A 47 -9.30 -3.00 -14.41
N THR A 48 -10.41 -2.96 -13.66
CA THR A 48 -11.02 -1.67 -13.26
C THR A 48 -10.06 -0.84 -12.42
N GLY A 49 -10.01 0.47 -12.64
CA GLY A 49 -9.28 1.42 -11.78
C GLY A 49 -10.14 2.04 -10.66
N ALA A 50 -11.41 1.65 -10.55
CA ALA A 50 -12.37 2.23 -9.61
C ALA A 50 -12.64 1.30 -8.42
N SER A 51 -12.95 1.91 -7.26
CA SER A 51 -13.32 1.21 -6.02
C SER A 51 -12.32 0.12 -5.65
N LEU A 52 -11.04 0.48 -5.63
CA LEU A 52 -9.91 -0.41 -5.37
C LEU A 52 -9.60 -0.55 -3.89
N TRP A 53 -9.25 -1.77 -3.51
CA TRP A 53 -8.92 -2.15 -2.15
C TRP A 53 -7.58 -2.89 -2.17
N ILE A 54 -6.66 -2.48 -1.28
CA ILE A 54 -5.37 -3.15 -1.09
C ILE A 54 -5.39 -3.98 0.18
N CYS A 55 -4.99 -5.25 0.08
CA CYS A 55 -4.81 -6.13 1.24
C CYS A 55 -3.62 -5.67 2.08
N LEU A 56 -3.83 -5.38 3.38
CA LEU A 56 -2.76 -4.94 4.28
C LEU A 56 -1.82 -6.08 4.73
N VAL A 57 -2.20 -7.33 4.47
CA VAL A 57 -1.39 -8.50 4.83
C VAL A 57 -0.40 -8.86 3.72
N CYS A 58 -0.80 -8.74 2.44
CA CYS A 58 -0.01 -9.25 1.32
C CYS A 58 0.08 -8.32 0.10
N GLY A 59 -0.57 -7.17 0.11
CA GLY A 59 -0.49 -6.17 -0.97
C GLY A 59 -1.36 -6.42 -2.21
N HIS A 60 -2.18 -7.49 -2.24
CA HIS A 60 -3.09 -7.75 -3.38
C HIS A 60 -4.07 -6.60 -3.60
N VAL A 61 -4.31 -6.22 -4.86
CA VAL A 61 -5.23 -5.14 -5.25
C VAL A 61 -6.47 -5.70 -5.95
N GLY A 62 -7.62 -5.54 -5.31
CA GLY A 62 -8.92 -6.04 -5.78
C GLY A 62 -9.98 -4.95 -5.89
N CYS A 63 -10.90 -5.13 -6.83
CA CYS A 63 -12.12 -4.32 -6.92
C CYS A 63 -13.07 -4.64 -5.74
N GLY A 64 -13.85 -3.65 -5.31
CA GLY A 64 -14.86 -3.84 -4.26
C GLY A 64 -16.05 -4.72 -4.68
N ARG A 65 -16.95 -4.99 -3.73
CA ARG A 65 -18.15 -5.84 -3.89
C ARG A 65 -19.10 -5.44 -5.03
N TYR A 66 -19.11 -4.18 -5.45
CA TYR A 66 -19.95 -3.69 -6.54
C TYR A 66 -19.31 -3.83 -7.94
N GLY A 67 -18.07 -4.29 -8.01
CA GLY A 67 -17.43 -4.69 -9.27
C GLY A 67 -17.45 -6.21 -9.43
N CYS A 68 -16.29 -6.75 -9.79
CA CYS A 68 -15.97 -8.18 -9.83
C CYS A 68 -15.88 -8.89 -8.45
N GLY A 69 -15.92 -8.15 -7.33
CA GLY A 69 -15.77 -8.70 -5.99
C GLY A 69 -14.38 -9.27 -5.64
N ALA A 70 -13.32 -8.96 -6.42
CA ALA A 70 -12.01 -9.57 -6.24
C ALA A 70 -11.40 -9.36 -4.84
N GLY A 71 -11.64 -8.21 -4.20
CA GLY A 71 -11.19 -7.99 -2.82
C GLY A 71 -11.83 -8.96 -1.81
N VAL A 72 -13.12 -9.22 -1.96
CA VAL A 72 -13.88 -10.14 -1.09
C VAL A 72 -13.46 -11.58 -1.34
N ILE A 73 -13.39 -11.99 -2.61
CA ILE A 73 -12.94 -13.34 -3.00
C ILE A 73 -11.51 -13.62 -2.50
N HIS A 74 -10.63 -12.63 -2.57
CA HIS A 74 -9.27 -12.74 -2.04
C HIS A 74 -9.28 -12.99 -0.53
N ASN A 75 -10.07 -12.24 0.23
CA ASN A 75 -10.23 -12.48 1.66
C ASN A 75 -10.77 -13.90 1.93
N GLU A 76 -11.86 -14.32 1.29
CA GLU A 76 -12.46 -15.64 1.49
C GLU A 76 -11.47 -16.78 1.21
N ARG A 77 -10.58 -16.62 0.24
CA ARG A 77 -9.59 -17.63 -0.15
C ARG A 77 -8.36 -17.67 0.76
N THR A 78 -7.99 -16.54 1.37
CA THR A 78 -6.70 -16.39 2.09
C THR A 78 -6.83 -16.15 3.59
N GLY A 79 -8.00 -15.71 4.06
CA GLY A 79 -8.21 -15.26 5.44
C GLY A 79 -7.56 -13.91 5.76
N HIS A 80 -7.18 -13.12 4.76
CA HIS A 80 -6.61 -11.79 4.96
C HIS A 80 -7.71 -10.76 5.29
N ASN A 81 -8.01 -10.63 6.58
CA ASN A 81 -9.18 -9.90 7.07
C ASN A 81 -9.12 -8.37 6.95
N PHE A 82 -7.97 -7.77 6.59
CA PHE A 82 -7.82 -6.31 6.55
C PHE A 82 -7.46 -5.83 5.14
N ALA A 83 -8.28 -4.91 4.62
CA ALA A 83 -8.03 -4.22 3.36
C ALA A 83 -8.30 -2.72 3.48
N MET A 84 -7.56 -1.89 2.73
CA MET A 84 -7.72 -0.44 2.72
C MET A 84 -8.28 0.03 1.38
N GLU A 85 -9.28 0.90 1.40
CA GLU A 85 -9.81 1.55 0.19
C GLU A 85 -8.82 2.62 -0.30
N LEU A 86 -8.32 2.49 -1.53
CA LEU A 86 -7.28 3.40 -2.05
C LEU A 86 -7.77 4.85 -2.19
N GLY A 87 -9.06 5.06 -2.46
CA GLY A 87 -9.63 6.40 -2.64
C GLY A 87 -9.85 7.17 -1.32
N SER A 88 -10.06 6.48 -0.20
CA SER A 88 -10.43 7.11 1.08
C SER A 88 -9.46 6.79 2.22
N GLN A 89 -8.54 5.85 2.02
CA GLN A 89 -7.61 5.32 3.01
C GLN A 89 -8.30 4.72 4.25
N ARG A 90 -9.60 4.45 4.18
CA ARG A 90 -10.32 3.74 5.24
C ARG A 90 -10.01 2.25 5.18
N VAL A 91 -9.85 1.64 6.34
CA VAL A 91 -9.58 0.21 6.48
C VAL A 91 -10.89 -0.51 6.74
N TRP A 92 -11.14 -1.59 6.01
CA TRP A 92 -12.24 -2.51 6.22
C TRP A 92 -11.74 -3.77 6.91
N ASP A 93 -12.45 -4.18 7.94
CA ASP A 93 -12.31 -5.46 8.63
C ASP A 93 -13.39 -6.42 8.10
N TYR A 94 -12.96 -7.44 7.36
CA TYR A 94 -13.85 -8.47 6.83
C TYR A 94 -14.46 -9.37 7.92
N ALA A 95 -13.80 -9.54 9.08
CA ALA A 95 -14.31 -10.36 10.17
C ALA A 95 -15.37 -9.63 10.99
N ALA A 96 -15.22 -8.31 11.17
CA ALA A 96 -16.19 -7.46 11.86
C ALA A 96 -17.29 -6.89 10.94
N ASP A 97 -17.17 -7.09 9.62
CA ASP A 97 -18.05 -6.52 8.58
C ASP A 97 -18.21 -4.99 8.71
N GLY A 98 -17.10 -4.29 8.93
CA GLY A 98 -17.10 -2.86 9.26
C GLY A 98 -15.76 -2.15 9.02
N TYR A 99 -15.78 -0.82 9.24
CA TYR A 99 -14.60 0.05 9.20
C TYR A 99 -13.98 0.23 10.59
#